data_AF-A0A1X7U033-F1
#
_entry.id   AF-A0A1X7U033-F1
#
_cell.length_a   1.000
_cell.length_b   1.000
_cell.length_c   1.000
_cell.angle_alpha   90.00
_cell.angle_beta   90.00
_cell.angle_gamma   90.00
#
_symmetry.space_group_name_H-M   'P 1'
#
loop_
_entity.id
_entity.type
_entity.pdbx_description
1 polymer ?
#
loop_
_entity_poly.entity_id
_entity_poly.type
_entity_poly.pdbx_seq_one_letter_code
_entity_poly.pdbx_strand_id
1 'polypeptide(L)'
;MIEDSKFYHNLYGFEINNDAYYLKLPVKRTINYHFVIKSCSMRENTYEGLIINGKFMRLTQIDIVDVELNGNGGNKITNGNFISLSNVTVANSHSTGLTLRGSFVIIDNGLRFRKNTGVVGGGIAINDTSRLILTSSAYLEFIDNHASYKGGGIYVDESTGSSIKLNVPNIPLTLINNSAGLVGDDMYGYYRSKDDYQFHLTNPSISSTGNAKDICFCDRHSIAMYENCLVFERDQQIYPGQTLKFYVALYGYDYFASLTPTDGIVNVYNDSSSWQLLNQTYIVNNCSLIEYTPKLVHTKHRSHILLKSLIDVIGFYYTANECPIGFSIDSLQGVCTCSQSVSSENVTCDIVDQSIKHNGLLWIGIYDTKQNDPIACIVNEDCLLYCSPNPVTFQLNDTDTQCVDNRGQRMCGSCRERYSLLMGSNKCGHCHNNYMLIAWIVLFAVMGVLLVVLLIALNLTVSVGTLNGLLFYANIIKLYEPVFSKKRALPVLSQVISWINLDF
;
A
#
# COMPACT_ATOMS: atom_id res chain seq x y z
N MET A 1 47.22 -2.74 33.49
CA MET A 1 46.22 -3.52 34.23
C MET A 1 45.34 -2.55 35.00
N ILE A 2 44.02 -2.74 34.92
CA ILE A 2 43.01 -1.97 35.64
C ILE A 2 42.13 -3.01 36.34
N GLU A 3 42.10 -2.98 37.66
CA GLU A 3 41.45 -4.00 38.47
C GLU A 3 40.60 -3.33 39.57
N ASP A 4 39.53 -4.01 39.99
CA ASP A 4 38.68 -3.65 41.14
C ASP A 4 38.17 -2.19 41.14
N SER A 5 38.01 -1.63 39.94
CA SER A 5 37.67 -0.23 39.74
C SER A 5 36.16 -0.04 39.51
N LYS A 6 35.63 1.09 39.97
CA LYS A 6 34.21 1.46 39.84
C LYS A 6 34.07 2.80 39.13
N PHE A 7 33.33 2.81 38.02
CA PHE A 7 33.07 4.01 37.22
C PHE A 7 31.56 4.26 37.18
N TYR A 8 31.08 5.28 37.89
CA TYR A 8 29.65 5.52 38.03
C TYR A 8 29.27 6.99 37.87
N HIS A 9 28.07 7.25 37.35
CA HIS A 9 27.50 8.60 37.17
C HIS A 9 28.37 9.57 36.35
N ASN A 10 29.11 9.06 35.37
CA ASN A 10 29.87 9.89 34.43
C ASN A 10 29.12 10.05 33.10
N LEU A 11 29.66 10.91 32.23
CA LEU A 11 29.24 10.93 30.83
C LEU A 11 29.59 9.60 30.16
N TYR A 12 30.83 9.13 30.37
CA TYR A 12 31.34 7.84 29.93
C TYR A 12 31.98 7.12 31.11
N GLY A 13 31.79 5.79 31.22
CA GLY A 13 32.38 5.02 32.32
C GLY A 13 33.88 4.82 32.15
N PHE A 14 34.27 4.07 31.12
CA PHE A 14 35.67 3.79 30.80
C PHE A 14 35.90 3.79 29.29
N GLU A 15 36.88 4.58 28.84
CA GLU A 15 37.20 4.75 27.43
C GLU A 15 38.66 4.37 27.16
N ILE A 16 38.86 3.47 26.18
CA ILE A 16 40.16 3.24 25.55
C ILE A 16 40.10 3.80 24.13
N ASN A 17 40.86 4.86 23.90
CA ASN A 17 40.96 5.54 22.62
C ASN A 17 42.43 5.83 22.30
N ASN A 18 42.77 5.91 21.02
CA ASN A 18 44.10 6.31 20.59
C ASN A 18 43.96 7.47 19.60
N ASP A 19 44.64 8.57 19.89
CA ASP A 19 44.54 9.80 19.10
C ASP A 19 45.45 9.74 17.85
N ALA A 20 44.96 10.29 16.74
CA ALA A 20 45.65 10.32 15.46
C ALA A 20 46.97 11.11 15.49
N TYR A 21 47.18 11.95 16.52
CA TYR A 21 48.37 12.78 16.65
C TYR A 21 49.70 12.00 16.70
N TYR A 22 49.68 10.75 17.17
CA TYR A 22 50.89 9.92 17.27
C TYR A 22 51.37 9.32 15.94
N LEU A 23 50.61 9.48 14.84
CA LEU A 23 51.02 9.04 13.50
C LEU A 23 52.04 9.97 12.81
N LYS A 24 52.33 11.16 13.38
CA LYS A 24 53.36 12.07 12.84
C LYS A 24 54.78 11.76 13.31
N LEU A 25 54.97 10.80 14.21
CA LEU A 25 56.31 10.36 14.62
C LEU A 25 56.81 9.29 13.64
N PRO A 26 58.05 9.41 13.11
CA PRO A 26 58.58 8.43 12.18
C PRO A 26 58.64 7.07 12.87
N VAL A 27 57.89 6.12 12.29
CA VAL A 27 57.79 4.72 12.65
C VAL A 27 59.13 4.14 13.05
N LYS A 28 59.26 3.63 14.28
CA LYS A 28 60.23 2.57 14.58
C LYS A 28 59.96 1.66 15.78
N ARG A 29 58.83 1.79 16.50
CA ARG A 29 58.43 0.79 17.50
C ARG A 29 56.92 0.59 17.48
N THR A 30 56.47 -0.48 16.84
CA THR A 30 55.16 -1.09 17.13
C THR A 30 55.20 -1.57 18.58
N ILE A 31 54.62 -0.81 19.50
CA ILE A 31 54.47 -1.21 20.88
C ILE A 31 53.22 -2.08 20.97
N ASN A 32 53.40 -3.34 21.37
CA ASN A 32 52.29 -4.22 21.68
C ASN A 32 51.82 -3.86 23.09
N TYR A 33 50.67 -3.21 23.19
CA TYR A 33 50.02 -2.99 24.48
C TYR A 33 49.15 -4.20 24.82
N HIS A 34 49.18 -4.58 26.09
CA HIS A 34 48.25 -5.56 26.64
C HIS A 34 47.48 -4.89 27.77
N PHE A 35 46.21 -4.59 27.52
CA PHE A 35 45.30 -4.07 28.51
C PHE A 35 44.52 -5.23 29.13
N VAL A 36 44.46 -5.24 30.45
CA VAL A 36 43.63 -6.17 31.21
C VAL A 36 42.72 -5.32 32.08
N ILE A 37 41.41 -5.43 31.87
CA ILE A 37 40.35 -4.82 32.67
C ILE A 37 39.67 -5.96 33.43
N LYS A 38 39.84 -5.99 34.74
CA LYS A 38 39.42 -7.12 35.56
C LYS A 38 38.58 -6.69 36.75
N SER A 39 37.53 -7.43 37.09
CA SER A 39 36.71 -7.18 38.30
C SER A 39 36.17 -5.75 38.39
N CYS A 40 35.96 -5.09 37.25
CA CYS A 40 35.53 -3.69 37.20
C CYS A 40 34.00 -3.58 37.09
N SER A 41 33.46 -2.48 37.59
CA SER A 41 32.03 -2.18 37.48
C SER A 41 31.81 -0.79 36.89
N MET A 42 31.08 -0.70 35.79
CA MET A 42 30.75 0.55 35.11
C MET A 42 29.23 0.70 35.11
N ARG A 43 28.71 1.66 35.87
CA ARG A 43 27.26 1.75 36.12
C ARG A 43 26.70 3.15 35.98
N GLU A 44 25.44 3.25 35.54
CA GLU A 44 24.68 4.51 35.57
C GLU A 44 25.41 5.66 34.87
N ASN A 45 26.14 5.36 33.78
CA ASN A 45 26.78 6.38 32.95
C ASN A 45 25.79 6.86 31.87
N THR A 46 25.83 8.16 31.58
CA THR A 46 24.84 8.83 30.73
C THR A 46 24.86 8.28 29.30
N TYR A 47 26.06 8.14 28.73
CA TYR A 47 26.30 7.51 27.44
C TYR A 47 26.86 6.11 27.67
N GLU A 48 27.99 5.74 27.08
CA GLU A 48 28.50 4.40 27.19
C GLU A 48 29.19 4.10 28.53
N GLY A 49 28.95 2.90 29.06
CA GLY A 49 29.71 2.37 30.20
C GLY A 49 31.14 2.04 29.79
N LEU A 50 31.29 1.33 28.67
CA LEU A 50 32.56 0.95 28.09
C LEU A 50 32.65 1.39 26.63
N ILE A 51 33.73 2.10 26.28
CA ILE A 51 34.09 2.44 24.90
C ILE A 51 35.49 1.92 24.59
N ILE A 52 35.60 1.14 23.52
CA ILE A 52 36.89 0.76 22.93
C ILE A 52 36.92 1.20 21.47
N ASN A 53 37.93 2.00 21.12
CA ASN A 53 38.21 2.38 19.73
C ASN A 53 39.61 1.93 19.31
N GLY A 54 39.67 0.75 18.70
CA GLY A 54 40.91 0.10 18.28
C GLY A 54 41.50 0.60 16.96
N LYS A 55 40.98 1.67 16.34
CA LYS A 55 41.36 2.11 14.97
C LYS A 55 42.87 2.21 14.74
N PHE A 56 43.61 2.63 15.76
CA PHE A 56 45.06 2.77 15.72
C PHE A 56 45.79 1.80 16.67
N MET A 57 45.14 0.71 17.09
CA MET A 57 45.63 -0.26 18.07
C MET A 57 45.83 -1.65 17.44
N ARG A 58 46.48 -1.71 16.27
CA ARG A 58 46.56 -2.93 15.43
C ARG A 58 47.16 -4.17 16.12
N LEU A 59 48.04 -3.99 17.10
CA LEU A 59 48.72 -5.07 17.84
C LEU A 59 48.43 -5.02 19.35
N THR A 60 47.32 -4.40 19.74
CA THR A 60 46.93 -4.30 21.15
C THR A 60 45.96 -5.41 21.49
N GLN A 61 46.29 -6.19 22.51
CA GLN A 61 45.38 -7.15 23.11
C GLN A 61 44.64 -6.48 24.26
N ILE A 62 43.33 -6.68 24.34
CA ILE A 62 42.48 -6.18 25.42
C ILE A 62 41.69 -7.35 25.99
N ASP A 63 41.93 -7.67 27.26
CA ASP A 63 41.17 -8.70 27.96
C ASP A 63 40.24 -8.06 28.99
N ILE A 64 38.96 -8.40 28.92
CA ILE A 64 37.91 -7.92 29.81
C ILE A 64 37.36 -9.10 30.58
N VAL A 65 37.64 -9.14 31.88
CA VAL A 65 37.39 -10.31 32.73
C VAL A 65 36.58 -9.91 33.97
N ASP A 66 35.50 -10.64 34.27
CA ASP A 66 34.67 -10.40 35.46
C ASP A 66 34.14 -8.96 35.54
N VAL A 67 33.68 -8.40 34.42
CA VAL A 67 33.20 -7.01 34.33
C VAL A 67 31.68 -6.93 34.30
N GLU A 68 31.13 -5.95 35.03
CA GLU A 68 29.71 -5.63 35.02
C GLU A 68 29.45 -4.24 34.44
N LEU A 69 28.60 -4.18 33.41
CA LEU A 69 28.15 -2.97 32.72
C LEU A 69 26.65 -2.82 32.96
N ASN A 70 26.22 -1.91 33.84
CA ASN A 70 24.82 -1.88 34.30
C ASN A 70 24.19 -0.47 34.30
N GLY A 71 23.03 -0.30 33.67
CA GLY A 71 22.32 0.98 33.70
C GLY A 71 22.98 2.07 32.87
N ASN A 72 23.80 1.71 31.88
CA ASN A 72 24.48 2.69 31.03
C ASN A 72 23.62 3.02 29.79
N GLY A 73 23.90 4.14 29.13
CA GLY A 73 23.33 4.44 27.81
C GLY A 73 23.63 3.37 26.75
N GLY A 74 24.71 2.59 26.89
CA GLY A 74 25.06 1.46 26.03
C GLY A 74 26.53 1.05 26.23
N ASN A 75 27.08 0.18 25.38
CA ASN A 75 28.52 -0.11 25.35
C ASN A 75 28.99 -0.35 23.92
N LYS A 76 30.26 -0.04 23.63
CA LYS A 76 30.74 -0.02 22.26
C LYS A 76 32.17 -0.50 22.10
N ILE A 77 32.37 -1.40 21.14
CA ILE A 77 33.67 -1.83 20.67
C ILE A 77 33.75 -1.55 19.18
N THR A 78 34.72 -0.73 18.77
CA THR A 78 34.92 -0.34 17.38
C THR A 78 36.36 -0.58 16.93
N ASN A 79 36.53 -1.07 15.70
CA ASN A 79 37.83 -1.26 15.05
C ASN A 79 38.84 -2.08 15.87
N GLY A 80 38.39 -2.99 16.75
CA GLY A 80 39.25 -3.79 17.62
C GLY A 80 39.49 -5.19 17.07
N ASN A 81 40.75 -5.66 17.02
CA ASN A 81 41.08 -6.96 16.41
C ASN A 81 41.39 -8.08 17.41
N PHE A 82 41.80 -7.75 18.64
CA PHE A 82 42.25 -8.73 19.65
C PHE A 82 41.63 -8.39 21.00
N ILE A 83 40.30 -8.52 21.08
CA ILE A 83 39.56 -8.25 22.31
C ILE A 83 38.96 -9.56 22.81
N SER A 84 39.23 -9.91 24.07
CA SER A 84 38.63 -11.07 24.74
C SER A 84 37.66 -10.62 25.82
N LEU A 85 36.51 -11.29 25.91
CA LEU A 85 35.52 -11.10 26.97
C LEU A 85 35.36 -12.42 27.73
N SER A 86 35.46 -12.36 29.06
CA SER A 86 35.29 -13.51 29.93
C SER A 86 34.48 -13.13 31.17
N ASN A 87 33.35 -13.81 31.38
CA ASN A 87 32.44 -13.57 32.50
C ASN A 87 31.94 -12.11 32.58
N VAL A 88 31.49 -11.58 31.45
CA VAL A 88 30.98 -10.20 31.33
C VAL A 88 29.46 -10.19 31.41
N THR A 89 28.90 -9.28 32.21
CA THR A 89 27.44 -9.07 32.31
C THR A 89 27.09 -7.64 31.92
N VAL A 90 26.14 -7.51 30.98
CA VAL A 90 25.61 -6.24 30.51
C VAL A 90 24.12 -6.18 30.80
N ALA A 91 23.69 -5.21 31.60
CA ALA A 91 22.31 -5.15 32.07
C ALA A 91 21.71 -3.75 32.07
N ASN A 92 20.39 -3.68 31.91
CA ASN A 92 19.59 -2.47 32.05
C ASN A 92 20.10 -1.29 31.20
N SER A 93 20.73 -1.56 30.06
CA SER A 93 21.21 -0.49 29.19
C SER A 93 20.04 0.19 28.48
N HIS A 94 20.09 1.52 28.36
CA HIS A 94 19.03 2.32 27.72
C HIS A 94 19.10 2.31 26.18
N SER A 95 20.17 1.79 25.61
CA SER A 95 20.35 1.42 24.20
C SER A 95 20.98 0.03 24.15
N THR A 96 21.34 -0.42 22.94
CA THR A 96 21.93 -1.74 22.69
C THR A 96 23.02 -2.05 23.72
N GLY A 97 22.87 -3.19 24.40
CA GLY A 97 23.76 -3.60 25.48
C GLY A 97 25.24 -3.57 25.06
N LEU A 98 25.58 -4.19 23.93
CA LEU A 98 26.90 -4.10 23.33
C LEU A 98 26.83 -3.96 21.81
N THR A 99 27.45 -2.91 21.27
CA THR A 99 27.60 -2.71 19.83
C THR A 99 29.02 -3.03 19.38
N LEU A 100 29.15 -3.95 18.42
CA LEU A 100 30.40 -4.24 17.71
C LEU A 100 30.38 -3.58 16.33
N ARG A 101 31.48 -2.90 15.97
CA ARG A 101 31.63 -2.26 14.66
C ARG A 101 33.04 -2.48 14.12
N GLY A 102 33.21 -3.13 12.97
CA GLY A 102 34.54 -3.45 12.43
C GLY A 102 35.45 -4.17 13.43
N SER A 103 34.91 -5.04 14.29
CA SER A 103 35.65 -5.60 15.42
C SER A 103 35.61 -7.13 15.46
N PHE A 104 36.72 -7.74 15.89
CA PHE A 104 36.87 -9.16 16.18
C PHE A 104 36.95 -9.34 17.69
N VAL A 105 35.93 -9.97 18.26
CA VAL A 105 35.81 -10.17 19.70
C VAL A 105 35.73 -11.66 19.98
N ILE A 106 36.60 -12.13 20.87
CA ILE A 106 36.68 -13.52 21.34
C ILE A 106 35.91 -13.63 22.66
N ILE A 107 35.05 -14.62 22.76
CA ILE A 107 34.33 -14.94 23.99
C ILE A 107 34.98 -16.18 24.59
N ASP A 108 35.69 -15.97 25.71
CA ASP A 108 36.44 -17.01 26.39
C ASP A 108 35.62 -17.72 27.47
N ASN A 109 34.57 -17.09 27.99
CA ASN A 109 33.69 -17.65 29.02
C ASN A 109 32.29 -17.01 28.92
N GLY A 110 31.53 -16.96 30.01
CA GLY A 110 30.17 -16.42 30.04
C GLY A 110 30.05 -14.97 29.54
N LEU A 111 29.09 -14.72 28.66
CA LEU A 111 28.65 -13.38 28.28
C LEU A 111 27.13 -13.29 28.42
N ARG A 112 26.66 -12.36 29.26
CA ARG A 112 25.23 -12.26 29.63
C ARG A 112 24.68 -10.87 29.34
N PHE A 113 23.50 -10.82 28.72
CA PHE A 113 22.74 -9.62 28.42
C PHE A 113 21.36 -9.70 29.05
N ARG A 114 21.01 -8.72 29.89
CA ARG A 114 19.74 -8.71 30.62
C ARG A 114 19.03 -7.36 30.56
N LYS A 115 17.76 -7.34 30.17
CA LYS A 115 16.93 -6.12 30.26
C LYS A 115 17.51 -4.91 29.54
N ASN A 116 18.26 -5.12 28.47
CA ASN A 116 18.78 -4.04 27.66
C ASN A 116 17.75 -3.68 26.58
N THR A 117 17.68 -2.39 26.22
CA THR A 117 16.88 -1.93 25.08
C THR A 117 17.78 -1.71 23.86
N GLY A 118 17.23 -1.32 22.70
CA GLY A 118 18.03 -1.00 21.52
C GLY A 118 17.15 -0.74 20.32
N VAL A 119 17.71 -0.16 19.25
CA VAL A 119 16.99 -0.09 17.97
C VAL A 119 17.06 -1.46 17.30
N VAL A 120 18.28 -2.01 17.22
CA VAL A 120 18.55 -3.38 16.80
C VAL A 120 19.46 -4.05 17.82
N GLY A 121 19.31 -5.35 18.04
CA GLY A 121 20.21 -6.07 18.94
C GLY A 121 20.10 -5.55 20.36
N GLY A 122 18.94 -5.72 21.02
CA GLY A 122 18.74 -5.19 22.38
C GLY A 122 19.86 -5.64 23.34
N GLY A 123 20.24 -6.93 23.27
CA GLY A 123 21.44 -7.44 23.93
C GLY A 123 22.72 -7.04 23.20
N ILE A 124 22.93 -7.57 21.99
CA ILE A 124 24.14 -7.33 21.19
C ILE A 124 23.81 -7.02 19.72
N ALA A 125 24.51 -6.05 19.14
CA ALA A 125 24.49 -5.76 17.71
C ALA A 125 25.88 -5.93 17.09
N ILE A 126 25.99 -6.73 16.03
CA ILE A 126 27.24 -7.08 15.35
C ILE A 126 27.21 -6.51 13.94
N ASN A 127 27.93 -5.39 13.72
CA ASN A 127 27.84 -4.57 12.52
C ASN A 127 29.21 -4.37 11.83
N ASP A 128 29.18 -3.88 10.58
CA ASP A 128 30.33 -3.44 9.80
C ASP A 128 31.47 -4.47 9.75
N THR A 129 31.22 -5.67 9.21
CA THR A 129 32.19 -6.78 9.12
C THR A 129 32.69 -7.34 10.48
N SER A 130 32.01 -7.03 11.58
CA SER A 130 32.40 -7.54 12.91
C SER A 130 32.20 -9.05 13.03
N ARG A 131 33.03 -9.69 13.85
CA ARG A 131 32.94 -11.12 14.15
C ARG A 131 32.99 -11.38 15.64
N LEU A 132 32.03 -12.15 16.12
CA LEU A 132 32.03 -12.73 17.46
C LEU A 132 32.54 -14.17 17.37
N ILE A 133 33.63 -14.50 18.06
CA ILE A 133 34.29 -15.81 17.99
C ILE A 133 34.15 -16.48 19.36
N LEU A 134 33.54 -17.66 19.40
CA LEU A 134 33.24 -18.37 20.65
C LEU A 134 34.21 -19.54 20.84
N THR A 135 34.87 -19.58 21.99
CA THR A 135 35.73 -20.70 22.39
C THR A 135 34.93 -21.82 23.06
N SER A 136 35.58 -22.94 23.38
CA SER A 136 34.91 -24.11 23.95
C SER A 136 34.38 -23.93 25.36
N SER A 137 34.84 -22.92 26.09
CA SER A 137 34.34 -22.57 27.43
C SER A 137 33.27 -21.47 27.40
N ALA A 138 32.95 -20.94 26.23
CA ALA A 138 31.95 -19.89 26.09
C ALA A 138 30.54 -20.39 26.39
N TYR A 139 29.70 -19.49 26.91
CA TYR A 139 28.26 -19.63 26.89
C TYR A 139 27.63 -18.25 26.82
N LEU A 140 26.45 -18.15 26.20
CA LEU A 140 25.76 -16.89 25.99
C LEU A 140 24.37 -16.91 26.64
N GLU A 141 23.99 -15.82 27.30
CA GLU A 141 22.64 -15.64 27.83
C GLU A 141 22.05 -14.29 27.42
N PHE A 142 20.84 -14.31 26.87
CA PHE A 142 20.06 -13.13 26.50
C PHE A 142 18.66 -13.25 27.10
N ILE A 143 18.39 -12.45 28.13
CA ILE A 143 17.16 -12.52 28.91
C ILE A 143 16.49 -11.15 28.96
N ASP A 144 15.20 -11.08 28.65
CA ASP A 144 14.38 -9.85 28.73
C ASP A 144 14.94 -8.67 27.92
N ASN A 145 15.69 -8.90 26.84
CA ASN A 145 16.20 -7.81 26.01
C ASN A 145 15.15 -7.37 24.97
N HIS A 146 15.13 -6.08 24.66
CA HIS A 146 14.16 -5.50 23.74
C HIS A 146 14.84 -4.70 22.62
N ALA A 147 14.44 -4.93 21.37
CA ALA A 147 14.79 -4.08 20.26
C ALA A 147 13.53 -3.41 19.69
N SER A 148 13.56 -2.11 19.40
CA SER A 148 12.41 -1.44 18.77
C SER A 148 12.20 -1.84 17.31
N TYR A 149 13.17 -2.50 16.68
CA TYR A 149 13.11 -2.94 15.29
C TYR A 149 13.42 -4.43 15.12
N LYS A 150 14.69 -4.86 15.26
CA LYS A 150 15.13 -6.21 14.90
C LYS A 150 16.07 -6.83 15.92
N GLY A 151 15.94 -8.14 16.17
CA GLY A 151 16.92 -8.89 16.97
C GLY A 151 16.90 -8.46 18.43
N GLY A 152 15.84 -8.76 19.18
CA GLY A 152 15.73 -8.32 20.58
C GLY A 152 16.90 -8.79 21.45
N GLY A 153 17.30 -10.05 21.31
CA GLY A 153 18.54 -10.56 21.92
C GLY A 153 19.77 -10.20 21.09
N ILE A 154 19.85 -10.77 19.88
CA ILE A 154 21.02 -10.71 19.01
C ILE A 154 20.64 -10.10 17.65
N TYR A 155 21.44 -9.15 17.18
CA TYR A 155 21.37 -8.67 15.80
C TYR A 155 22.72 -8.83 15.11
N VAL A 156 22.70 -9.43 13.93
CA VAL A 156 23.85 -9.57 13.03
C VAL A 156 23.53 -8.91 11.71
N ASP A 157 24.37 -7.97 11.29
CA ASP A 157 24.22 -7.33 9.99
C ASP A 157 24.78 -8.20 8.86
N GLU A 158 23.90 -8.97 8.23
CA GLU A 158 24.24 -9.81 7.08
C GLU A 158 24.75 -9.00 5.88
N SER A 159 24.36 -7.73 5.73
CA SER A 159 24.70 -6.93 4.55
C SER A 159 26.18 -6.54 4.49
N THR A 160 26.83 -6.51 5.67
CA THR A 160 28.24 -6.15 5.80
C THR A 160 29.15 -7.36 6.04
N GLY A 161 28.62 -8.59 5.95
CA GLY A 161 29.42 -9.81 6.20
C GLY A 161 29.82 -10.00 7.67
N SER A 162 29.05 -9.41 8.58
CA SER A 162 29.19 -9.65 10.02
C SER A 162 28.76 -11.08 10.37
N SER A 163 29.37 -11.69 11.39
CA SER A 163 29.05 -13.09 11.74
C SER A 163 29.33 -13.49 13.17
N ILE A 164 28.78 -14.64 13.56
CA ILE A 164 29.10 -15.34 14.80
C ILE A 164 29.76 -16.66 14.41
N LYS A 165 30.97 -16.90 14.92
CA LYS A 165 31.76 -18.10 14.64
C LYS A 165 31.95 -18.91 15.90
N LEU A 166 31.52 -20.16 15.86
CA LEU A 166 31.77 -21.13 16.92
C LEU A 166 33.04 -21.89 16.57
N ASN A 167 34.00 -22.01 17.49
CA ASN A 167 35.21 -22.82 17.26
C ASN A 167 34.99 -24.31 17.59
N VAL A 168 33.92 -24.63 18.32
CA VAL A 168 33.52 -26.01 18.68
C VAL A 168 31.98 -26.12 18.67
N PRO A 169 31.40 -27.33 18.55
CA PRO A 169 29.96 -27.53 18.64
C PRO A 169 29.44 -27.43 20.08
N ASN A 170 28.10 -27.36 20.20
CA ASN A 170 27.35 -27.45 21.46
C ASN A 170 27.65 -26.35 22.48
N ILE A 171 28.04 -25.16 22.02
CA ILE A 171 28.18 -23.98 22.86
C ILE A 171 26.78 -23.59 23.37
N PRO A 172 26.56 -23.46 24.69
CA PRO A 172 25.23 -23.13 25.22
C PRO A 172 24.79 -21.72 24.82
N LEU A 173 23.56 -21.60 24.33
CA LEU A 173 22.89 -20.32 24.06
C LEU A 173 21.52 -20.32 24.72
N THR A 174 21.32 -19.39 25.65
CA THR A 174 20.04 -19.15 26.32
C THR A 174 19.40 -17.88 25.79
N LEU A 175 18.19 -18.01 25.26
CA LEU A 175 17.34 -16.94 24.78
C LEU A 175 16.01 -17.05 25.52
N ILE A 176 15.66 -16.04 26.33
CA ILE A 176 14.45 -16.04 27.15
C ILE A 176 13.81 -14.66 27.08
N ASN A 177 12.54 -14.63 26.67
CA ASN A 177 11.67 -13.45 26.78
C ASN A 177 12.28 -12.19 26.15
N ASN A 178 13.05 -12.34 25.08
CA ASN A 178 13.49 -11.22 24.28
C ASN A 178 12.34 -10.78 23.36
N SER A 179 12.37 -9.54 22.88
CA SER A 179 11.33 -9.00 22.00
C SER A 179 11.90 -8.03 20.97
N ALA A 180 11.32 -8.04 19.77
CA ALA A 180 11.62 -7.08 18.72
C ALA A 180 10.32 -6.37 18.28
N GLY A 181 10.41 -5.09 17.94
CA GLY A 181 9.24 -4.33 17.48
C GLY A 181 8.70 -4.79 16.12
N LEU A 182 9.54 -5.44 15.30
CA LEU A 182 9.15 -5.95 13.98
C LEU A 182 9.38 -7.44 13.82
N VAL A 183 10.65 -7.91 13.85
CA VAL A 183 10.99 -9.32 13.61
C VAL A 183 12.26 -9.79 14.32
N GLY A 184 12.33 -11.10 14.56
CA GLY A 184 13.48 -11.77 15.18
C GLY A 184 13.60 -11.38 16.65
N ASP A 185 12.63 -11.75 17.48
CA ASP A 185 12.60 -11.36 18.89
C ASP A 185 13.86 -11.81 19.62
N ASP A 186 14.29 -13.04 19.36
CA ASP A 186 15.51 -13.57 19.96
C ASP A 186 16.73 -13.21 19.11
N MET A 187 16.64 -13.37 17.79
CA MET A 187 17.79 -13.23 16.90
C MET A 187 17.42 -12.76 15.50
N TYR A 188 18.23 -11.87 14.94
CA TYR A 188 18.13 -11.45 13.55
C TYR A 188 19.48 -11.58 12.83
N GLY A 189 19.45 -12.11 11.61
CA GLY A 189 20.58 -12.09 10.67
C GLY A 189 21.65 -13.14 10.90
N TYR A 190 21.36 -14.17 11.70
CA TYR A 190 22.23 -15.32 11.88
C TYR A 190 21.44 -16.61 11.69
N TYR A 191 21.88 -17.42 10.73
CA TYR A 191 21.28 -18.72 10.44
C TYR A 191 22.36 -19.78 10.27
N ARG A 192 21.95 -21.03 10.48
CA ARG A 192 22.81 -22.20 10.35
C ARG A 192 23.29 -22.36 8.90
N SER A 193 24.59 -22.32 8.69
CA SER A 193 25.23 -22.90 7.51
C SER A 193 25.42 -24.40 7.68
N LYS A 194 25.43 -25.19 6.58
CA LYS A 194 25.63 -26.65 6.63
C LYS A 194 27.00 -27.04 7.19
N ASP A 195 27.99 -26.16 7.07
CA ASP A 195 29.38 -26.41 7.46
C ASP A 195 29.76 -25.82 8.83
N ASP A 196 28.84 -25.09 9.48
CA ASP A 196 29.12 -24.42 10.75
C ASP A 196 28.64 -25.24 11.96
N TYR A 197 29.39 -25.12 13.07
CA TYR A 197 28.99 -25.65 14.36
C TYR A 197 27.72 -24.96 14.87
N GLN A 198 26.88 -25.72 15.57
CA GLN A 198 25.62 -25.23 16.13
C GLN A 198 25.73 -24.93 17.62
N PHE A 199 24.95 -23.93 18.05
CA PHE A 199 24.66 -23.74 19.46
C PHE A 199 23.82 -24.89 20.01
N HIS A 200 24.09 -25.23 21.27
CA HIS A 200 23.17 -25.99 22.09
C HIS A 200 22.17 -25.02 22.72
N LEU A 201 20.99 -24.91 22.09
CA LEU A 201 19.92 -24.06 22.60
C LEU A 201 19.38 -24.63 23.91
N THR A 202 19.42 -23.84 24.98
CA THR A 202 18.85 -24.26 26.27
C THR A 202 17.32 -24.26 26.26
N ASN A 203 16.72 -23.45 25.37
CA ASN A 203 15.30 -23.46 25.04
C ASN A 203 15.11 -23.75 23.55
N PRO A 204 14.30 -24.74 23.15
CA PRO A 204 14.23 -25.18 21.76
C PRO A 204 13.46 -24.22 20.84
N SER A 205 12.50 -23.45 21.37
CA SER A 205 11.72 -22.48 20.59
C SER A 205 12.44 -21.13 20.57
N ILE A 206 12.76 -20.64 19.38
CA ILE A 206 13.37 -19.33 19.16
C ILE A 206 12.67 -18.57 18.05
N SER A 207 12.48 -17.27 18.25
CA SER A 207 11.98 -16.33 17.23
C SER A 207 13.16 -15.72 16.49
N SER A 208 13.40 -16.17 15.26
CA SER A 208 14.53 -15.69 14.46
C SER A 208 14.19 -15.55 12.98
N THR A 209 14.84 -14.58 12.33
CA THR A 209 14.78 -14.39 10.87
C THR A 209 16.02 -13.64 10.39
N GLY A 210 16.07 -13.27 9.12
CA GLY A 210 17.16 -12.50 8.54
C GLY A 210 16.67 -11.52 7.48
N ASN A 211 17.61 -10.99 6.71
CA ASN A 211 17.33 -10.17 5.54
C ASN A 211 16.47 -10.95 4.54
N ALA A 212 15.58 -10.25 3.84
CA ALA A 212 14.75 -10.83 2.81
C ALA A 212 15.59 -11.54 1.74
N LYS A 213 15.52 -12.87 1.72
CA LYS A 213 16.17 -13.74 0.73
C LYS A 213 15.20 -14.15 -0.36
N ASP A 214 13.92 -14.21 -0.04
CA ASP A 214 12.85 -14.70 -0.90
C ASP A 214 11.69 -13.69 -0.91
N ILE A 215 10.95 -13.65 -2.01
CA ILE A 215 9.76 -12.82 -2.20
C ILE A 215 8.64 -13.66 -2.80
N CYS A 216 7.47 -13.62 -2.17
CA CYS A 216 6.31 -14.36 -2.66
C CYS A 216 5.10 -13.46 -2.79
N PHE A 217 4.24 -13.79 -3.76
CA PHE A 217 2.86 -13.32 -3.74
C PHE A 217 2.11 -13.96 -2.56
N CYS A 218 1.18 -13.23 -1.98
CA CYS A 218 0.43 -13.70 -0.82
C CYS A 218 -1.05 -13.30 -0.90
N ASP A 219 -1.90 -14.00 -0.15
CA ASP A 219 -3.32 -13.65 0.03
C ASP A 219 -3.54 -13.13 1.45
N ARG A 220 -4.14 -11.94 1.56
CA ARG A 220 -4.47 -11.30 2.84
C ARG A 220 -5.48 -12.13 3.67
N HIS A 221 -6.24 -13.02 3.04
CA HIS A 221 -7.26 -13.84 3.69
C HIS A 221 -6.82 -15.27 4.00
N SER A 222 -5.63 -15.69 3.58
CA SER A 222 -5.09 -17.01 3.90
C SER A 222 -4.38 -16.98 5.26
N ILE A 223 -4.83 -17.83 6.18
CA ILE A 223 -4.23 -18.00 7.52
C ILE A 223 -2.87 -18.73 7.42
N ALA A 224 -2.64 -19.48 6.35
CA ALA A 224 -1.37 -20.14 6.06
C ALA A 224 -0.51 -19.24 5.16
N MET A 225 0.37 -18.45 5.77
CA MET A 225 1.31 -17.57 5.04
C MET A 225 2.39 -18.36 4.29
N TYR A 226 2.75 -19.55 4.75
CA TYR A 226 3.95 -20.25 4.27
C TYR A 226 3.70 -21.30 3.17
N GLU A 227 2.53 -21.95 3.16
CA GLU A 227 2.22 -22.96 2.12
C GLU A 227 1.81 -22.35 0.77
N ASN A 228 1.64 -21.03 0.70
CA ASN A 228 1.14 -20.31 -0.46
C ASN A 228 2.16 -19.35 -1.09
N CYS A 229 3.46 -19.70 -1.15
CA CYS A 229 4.33 -19.22 -2.25
C CYS A 229 3.92 -19.88 -3.58
N LEU A 230 2.62 -20.04 -3.79
CA LEU A 230 2.03 -20.65 -4.96
C LEU A 230 1.93 -19.58 -6.04
N VAL A 231 2.39 -19.98 -7.23
CA VAL A 231 2.27 -19.30 -8.52
C VAL A 231 0.98 -18.47 -8.55
N PHE A 232 1.09 -17.14 -8.40
CA PHE A 232 -0.06 -16.26 -8.61
C PHE A 232 -0.29 -16.18 -10.11
N GLU A 233 -0.95 -17.20 -10.63
CA GLU A 233 -1.24 -17.43 -12.03
C GLU A 233 -2.47 -16.62 -12.49
N ARG A 234 -2.59 -15.38 -12.01
CA ARG A 234 -3.64 -14.46 -12.46
C ARG A 234 -3.00 -13.24 -13.10
N ASP A 235 -2.77 -13.37 -14.39
CA ASP A 235 -2.57 -12.23 -15.28
C ASP A 235 -3.67 -11.20 -15.04
N GLN A 236 -3.31 -9.98 -14.65
CA GLN A 236 -4.29 -8.91 -14.51
C GLN A 236 -4.58 -8.29 -15.87
N GLN A 237 -5.86 -8.08 -16.15
CA GLN A 237 -6.31 -7.28 -17.27
C GLN A 237 -6.60 -5.87 -16.79
N ILE A 238 -5.93 -4.88 -17.37
CA ILE A 238 -6.09 -3.47 -17.02
C ILE A 238 -6.29 -2.63 -18.29
N TYR A 239 -6.89 -1.46 -18.14
CA TYR A 239 -6.85 -0.41 -19.15
C TYR A 239 -5.68 0.55 -18.88
N PRO A 240 -5.07 1.17 -19.92
CA PRO A 240 -4.07 2.21 -19.74
C PRO A 240 -4.53 3.31 -18.76
N GLY A 241 -3.77 3.52 -17.68
CA GLY A 241 -4.11 4.43 -16.58
C GLY A 241 -4.65 3.76 -15.32
N GLN A 242 -5.06 2.49 -15.38
CA GLN A 242 -5.42 1.72 -14.19
C GLN A 242 -4.19 1.18 -13.47
N THR A 243 -4.31 1.05 -12.16
CA THR A 243 -3.24 0.61 -11.27
C THR A 243 -3.25 -0.91 -11.10
N LEU A 244 -2.12 -1.55 -11.33
CA LEU A 244 -1.86 -2.94 -10.96
C LEU A 244 -1.78 -3.06 -9.44
N LYS A 245 -2.45 -4.07 -8.89
CA LYS A 245 -2.53 -4.31 -7.45
C LYS A 245 -2.12 -5.74 -7.12
N PHE A 246 -1.03 -5.92 -6.41
CA PHE A 246 -0.58 -7.25 -6.01
C PHE A 246 -0.07 -7.25 -4.58
N TYR A 247 -0.26 -8.36 -3.89
CA TYR A 247 0.13 -8.53 -2.51
C TYR A 247 1.40 -9.36 -2.43
N VAL A 248 2.39 -8.88 -1.69
CA VAL A 248 3.67 -9.57 -1.52
C VAL A 248 4.05 -9.68 -0.05
N ALA A 249 4.80 -10.73 0.26
CA ALA A 249 5.46 -10.96 1.53
C ALA A 249 6.93 -11.30 1.29
N LEU A 250 7.77 -10.93 2.24
CA LEU A 250 9.21 -11.18 2.20
C LEU A 250 9.58 -12.23 3.24
N TYR A 251 10.55 -13.07 2.90
CA TYR A 251 11.02 -14.12 3.78
C TYR A 251 12.54 -14.12 3.92
N GLY A 252 13.00 -14.24 5.16
CA GLY A 252 14.41 -14.40 5.52
C GLY A 252 14.64 -15.78 6.16
N TYR A 253 15.91 -16.20 6.25
CA TYR A 253 16.24 -17.44 6.93
C TYR A 253 16.22 -17.25 8.45
N ASP A 254 15.50 -18.12 9.15
CA ASP A 254 15.61 -18.29 10.58
C ASP A 254 16.90 -19.04 10.97
N TYR A 255 17.16 -19.18 12.26
CA TYR A 255 18.32 -19.92 12.77
C TYR A 255 18.47 -21.32 12.17
N PHE A 256 17.35 -22.03 11.93
CA PHE A 256 17.33 -23.39 11.40
C PHE A 256 17.40 -23.44 9.87
N ALA A 257 17.61 -22.29 9.22
CA ALA A 257 17.59 -22.12 7.77
C ALA A 257 16.24 -22.43 7.09
N SER A 258 15.14 -22.28 7.83
CA SER A 258 13.79 -22.25 7.29
C SER A 258 13.41 -20.81 6.94
N LEU A 259 12.56 -20.62 5.91
CA LEU A 259 12.10 -19.28 5.58
C LEU A 259 11.06 -18.83 6.60
N THR A 260 11.16 -17.58 7.04
CA THR A 260 10.23 -16.95 7.99
C THR A 260 9.93 -15.52 7.55
N PRO A 261 8.72 -14.99 7.81
CA PRO A 261 8.37 -13.64 7.39
C PRO A 261 9.35 -12.59 7.93
N THR A 262 9.78 -11.70 7.06
CA THR A 262 10.67 -10.59 7.37
C THR A 262 10.24 -9.34 6.61
N ASP A 263 10.88 -8.23 6.87
CA ASP A 263 10.67 -6.97 6.19
C ASP A 263 11.80 -6.67 5.18
N GLY A 264 11.55 -5.70 4.32
CA GLY A 264 12.54 -5.27 3.35
C GLY A 264 11.96 -4.36 2.28
N ILE A 265 12.84 -3.97 1.36
CA ILE A 265 12.50 -3.11 0.24
C ILE A 265 12.24 -3.98 -0.98
N VAL A 266 11.09 -3.78 -1.61
CA VAL A 266 10.75 -4.36 -2.92
C VAL A 266 10.86 -3.28 -3.98
N ASN A 267 11.68 -3.57 -4.98
CA ASN A 267 11.87 -2.71 -6.15
C ASN A 267 11.07 -3.28 -7.33
N VAL A 268 10.30 -2.41 -7.99
CA VAL A 268 9.56 -2.74 -9.21
C VAL A 268 10.38 -2.27 -10.41
N TYR A 269 10.69 -3.18 -11.33
CA TYR A 269 11.47 -2.93 -12.52
C TYR A 269 10.66 -3.19 -13.79
N ASN A 270 11.00 -2.45 -14.83
CA ASN A 270 10.56 -2.79 -16.18
C ASN A 270 11.37 -3.99 -16.70
N ASP A 271 10.74 -4.84 -17.51
CA ASP A 271 11.40 -5.96 -18.20
C ASP A 271 12.31 -5.53 -19.36
N SER A 272 12.57 -4.23 -19.54
CA SER A 272 13.55 -3.79 -20.52
C SER A 272 14.95 -4.25 -20.12
N SER A 273 15.82 -4.50 -21.11
CA SER A 273 17.24 -4.85 -20.91
C SER A 273 18.01 -3.88 -19.99
N SER A 274 17.47 -2.68 -19.76
CA SER A 274 17.98 -1.64 -18.87
C SER A 274 17.58 -1.77 -17.39
N TRP A 275 16.67 -2.67 -16.99
CA TRP A 275 16.18 -2.83 -15.60
C TRP A 275 15.89 -1.47 -14.93
N GLN A 276 15.10 -0.64 -15.60
CA GLN A 276 14.78 0.68 -15.07
C GLN A 276 13.89 0.56 -13.84
N LEU A 277 14.30 1.17 -12.73
CA LEU A 277 13.49 1.23 -11.50
C LEU A 277 12.24 2.08 -11.76
N LEU A 278 11.07 1.48 -11.55
CA LEU A 278 9.76 2.09 -11.76
C LEU A 278 9.13 2.57 -10.45
N ASN A 279 9.23 1.74 -9.40
CA ASN A 279 8.70 2.04 -8.08
C ASN A 279 9.52 1.32 -7.00
N GLN A 280 9.47 1.83 -5.77
CA GLN A 280 10.11 1.24 -4.61
C GLN A 280 9.17 1.34 -3.42
N THR A 281 8.94 0.22 -2.75
CA THR A 281 8.03 0.12 -1.60
C THR A 281 8.67 -0.70 -0.49
N TYR A 282 8.55 -0.21 0.74
CA TYR A 282 8.95 -0.97 1.93
C TYR A 282 7.80 -1.88 2.38
N ILE A 283 8.11 -3.15 2.57
CA ILE A 283 7.18 -4.20 2.96
C ILE A 283 7.56 -4.65 4.37
N VAL A 284 6.56 -4.68 5.26
CA VAL A 284 6.72 -5.19 6.63
C VAL A 284 6.67 -6.72 6.64
N ASN A 285 6.75 -7.35 7.81
CA ASN A 285 6.74 -8.80 8.00
C ASN A 285 5.39 -9.49 7.75
N ASN A 286 4.53 -8.88 6.93
CA ASN A 286 3.22 -9.41 6.59
C ASN A 286 2.90 -9.21 5.11
N CYS A 287 1.76 -9.77 4.69
CA CYS A 287 1.27 -9.64 3.34
C CYS A 287 0.80 -8.22 3.05
N SER A 288 1.59 -7.48 2.26
CA SER A 288 1.40 -6.05 2.00
C SER A 288 1.05 -5.78 0.54
N LEU A 289 0.21 -4.77 0.30
CA LEU A 289 -0.21 -4.35 -1.04
C LEU A 289 0.87 -3.48 -1.70
N ILE A 290 1.20 -3.79 -2.95
CA ILE A 290 1.94 -2.91 -3.85
C ILE A 290 1.02 -2.47 -4.98
N GLU A 291 1.08 -1.17 -5.27
CA GLU A 291 0.32 -0.52 -6.32
C GLU A 291 1.27 0.09 -7.36
N TYR A 292 1.03 -0.18 -8.64
CA TYR A 292 1.83 0.38 -9.74
C TYR A 292 0.97 0.67 -10.97
N THR A 293 1.02 1.91 -11.48
CA THR A 293 0.32 2.30 -12.70
C THR A 293 1.29 2.34 -13.87
N PRO A 294 1.25 1.37 -14.80
CA PRO A 294 2.12 1.37 -15.97
C PRO A 294 1.73 2.48 -16.96
N LYS A 295 2.74 3.17 -17.50
CA LYS A 295 2.56 4.11 -18.62
C LYS A 295 2.69 3.32 -19.92
N LEU A 296 1.56 3.11 -20.60
CA LEU A 296 1.49 2.21 -21.75
C LEU A 296 1.13 2.98 -23.00
N VAL A 297 1.88 2.75 -24.08
CA VAL A 297 1.56 3.29 -25.41
C VAL A 297 1.00 2.19 -26.33
N HIS A 298 1.26 0.92 -26.00
CA HIS A 298 0.81 -0.23 -26.79
C HIS A 298 -0.18 -1.08 -25.98
N THR A 299 -1.28 -1.47 -26.62
CA THR A 299 -2.35 -2.31 -26.07
C THR A 299 -2.36 -3.69 -26.73
N LYS A 300 -3.03 -4.67 -26.10
CA LYS A 300 -3.15 -6.08 -26.54
C LYS A 300 -1.85 -6.91 -26.50
N HIS A 301 -0.81 -6.41 -25.83
CA HIS A 301 0.39 -7.20 -25.56
C HIS A 301 0.43 -7.66 -24.11
N ARG A 302 0.82 -8.92 -23.92
CA ARG A 302 1.17 -9.46 -22.61
C ARG A 302 2.51 -8.83 -22.22
N SER A 303 2.50 -8.07 -21.14
CA SER A 303 3.69 -7.43 -20.57
C SER A 303 3.95 -8.00 -19.19
N HIS A 304 5.16 -7.86 -18.69
CA HIS A 304 5.46 -8.19 -17.31
C HIS A 304 6.36 -7.16 -16.65
N ILE A 305 6.28 -7.14 -15.31
CA ILE A 305 7.16 -6.39 -14.44
C ILE A 305 7.95 -7.37 -13.57
N LEU A 306 9.11 -6.92 -13.10
CA LEU A 306 9.97 -7.70 -12.23
C LEU A 306 9.96 -7.06 -10.84
N LEU A 307 9.68 -7.87 -9.83
CA LEU A 307 9.69 -7.49 -8.42
C LEU A 307 10.93 -8.10 -7.80
N LYS A 308 11.82 -7.25 -7.31
CA LYS A 308 13.12 -7.68 -6.79
C LYS A 308 13.27 -7.31 -5.32
N SER A 309 13.63 -8.33 -4.53
CA SER A 309 14.12 -8.21 -3.17
C SER A 309 15.66 -8.11 -3.16
N LEU A 310 16.30 -8.24 -2.00
CA LEU A 310 17.76 -8.18 -1.88
C LEU A 310 18.46 -9.19 -2.79
N ILE A 311 17.89 -10.41 -2.92
CA ILE A 311 18.49 -11.51 -3.68
C ILE A 311 17.53 -12.00 -4.76
N ASP A 312 16.27 -12.25 -4.41
CA ASP A 312 15.32 -12.91 -5.31
C ASP A 312 14.51 -11.95 -6.19
N VAL A 313 13.99 -12.48 -7.31
CA VAL A 313 13.20 -11.77 -8.32
C VAL A 313 12.01 -12.61 -8.76
N ILE A 314 10.80 -12.05 -8.67
CA ILE A 314 9.58 -12.66 -9.21
C ILE A 314 9.01 -11.80 -10.34
N GLY A 315 8.49 -12.46 -11.37
CA GLY A 315 7.81 -11.82 -12.50
C GLY A 315 6.30 -11.75 -12.30
N PHE A 316 5.69 -10.63 -12.69
CA PHE A 316 4.24 -10.46 -12.70
C PHE A 316 3.77 -10.10 -14.10
N TYR A 317 2.88 -10.91 -14.66
CA TYR A 317 2.33 -10.71 -16.00
C TYR A 317 1.01 -9.95 -15.94
N TYR A 318 0.81 -9.05 -16.90
CA TYR A 318 -0.44 -8.33 -17.09
C TYR A 318 -0.70 -8.08 -18.57
N THR A 319 -1.95 -7.84 -18.92
CA THR A 319 -2.36 -7.49 -20.29
C THR A 319 -3.09 -6.16 -20.26
N ALA A 320 -2.61 -5.22 -21.07
CA ALA A 320 -3.25 -3.94 -21.26
C ALA A 320 -4.30 -4.03 -22.37
N ASN A 321 -5.58 -3.91 -22.02
CA ASN A 321 -6.67 -3.90 -22.97
C ASN A 321 -6.72 -2.57 -23.75
N GLU A 322 -7.35 -2.56 -24.92
CA GLU A 322 -7.69 -1.32 -25.62
C GLU A 322 -8.62 -0.45 -24.76
N CYS A 323 -8.50 0.88 -24.86
CA CYS A 323 -9.37 1.78 -24.12
C CYS A 323 -10.85 1.46 -24.40
N PRO A 324 -11.71 1.50 -23.37
CA PRO A 324 -13.13 1.24 -23.55
C PRO A 324 -13.77 2.31 -24.45
N ILE A 325 -14.94 2.01 -24.99
CA ILE A 325 -15.71 2.94 -25.83
C ILE A 325 -15.90 4.27 -25.08
N GLY A 326 -15.74 5.40 -25.77
CA GLY A 326 -15.76 6.75 -25.17
C GLY A 326 -14.43 7.23 -24.60
N PHE A 327 -13.41 6.36 -24.59
CA PHE A 327 -12.05 6.69 -24.21
C PHE A 327 -11.09 6.50 -25.40
N SER A 328 -10.02 7.28 -25.43
CA SER A 328 -8.91 7.11 -26.36
C SER A 328 -7.59 7.25 -25.62
N ILE A 329 -6.55 6.57 -26.11
CA ILE A 329 -5.22 6.65 -25.52
C ILE A 329 -4.59 8.03 -25.80
N ASP A 330 -4.20 8.73 -24.75
CA ASP A 330 -3.33 9.90 -24.88
C ASP A 330 -1.90 9.39 -25.12
N SER A 331 -1.36 9.64 -26.31
CA SER A 331 -0.03 9.19 -26.73
C SER A 331 1.11 9.83 -25.93
N LEU A 332 0.87 10.99 -25.30
CA LEU A 332 1.88 11.68 -24.47
C LEU A 332 1.92 11.10 -23.05
N GLN A 333 0.76 10.79 -22.48
CA GLN A 333 0.64 10.33 -21.08
C GLN A 333 0.63 8.80 -20.96
N GLY A 334 0.23 8.08 -22.00
CA GLY A 334 0.06 6.63 -21.99
C GLY A 334 -1.15 6.17 -21.15
N VAL A 335 -2.19 6.99 -21.11
CA VAL A 335 -3.40 6.82 -20.27
C VAL A 335 -4.64 6.98 -21.16
N CYS A 336 -5.69 6.20 -20.89
CA CYS A 336 -6.98 6.39 -21.54
C CYS A 336 -7.66 7.66 -20.99
N THR A 337 -7.86 8.65 -21.86
CA THR A 337 -8.61 9.87 -21.60
C THR A 337 -9.90 9.88 -22.42
N CYS A 338 -10.75 10.91 -22.29
CA CYS A 338 -11.96 11.02 -23.11
C CYS A 338 -11.60 10.97 -24.61
N SER A 339 -12.37 10.21 -25.39
CA SER A 339 -12.21 10.20 -26.84
C SER A 339 -12.48 11.58 -27.43
N GLN A 340 -11.93 11.88 -28.61
CA GLN A 340 -12.17 13.15 -29.30
C GLN A 340 -13.67 13.45 -29.50
N SER A 341 -14.49 12.40 -29.70
CA SER A 341 -15.94 12.53 -29.83
C SER A 341 -16.68 12.88 -28.54
N VAL A 342 -16.06 12.66 -27.37
CA VAL A 342 -16.62 12.90 -26.04
C VAL A 342 -16.01 14.12 -25.36
N SER A 343 -14.75 14.42 -25.70
CA SER A 343 -13.97 15.51 -25.10
C SER A 343 -14.61 16.87 -25.39
N SER A 344 -15.10 17.52 -24.33
CA SER A 344 -15.65 18.88 -24.35
C SER A 344 -15.38 19.56 -22.99
N GLU A 345 -15.48 20.89 -22.90
CA GLU A 345 -15.16 21.64 -21.67
C GLU A 345 -15.97 21.19 -20.44
N ASN A 346 -17.16 20.60 -20.65
CA ASN A 346 -18.06 20.18 -19.58
C ASN A 346 -18.04 18.67 -19.30
N VAL A 347 -17.13 17.92 -19.92
CA VAL A 347 -17.05 16.46 -19.78
C VAL A 347 -15.69 16.03 -19.24
N THR A 348 -15.71 15.14 -18.27
CA THR A 348 -14.53 14.55 -17.63
C THR A 348 -14.70 13.03 -17.60
N CYS A 349 -13.66 12.28 -17.97
CA CYS A 349 -13.70 10.82 -17.99
C CYS A 349 -12.69 10.26 -17.00
N ASP A 350 -13.10 9.23 -16.25
CA ASP A 350 -12.26 8.52 -15.29
C ASP A 350 -12.18 7.03 -15.68
N ILE A 351 -10.98 6.58 -16.02
CA ILE A 351 -10.72 5.20 -16.44
C ILE A 351 -10.73 4.20 -15.28
N VAL A 352 -10.50 4.65 -14.04
CA VAL A 352 -10.49 3.77 -12.86
C VAL A 352 -11.87 3.15 -12.68
N ASP A 353 -12.89 3.98 -12.67
CA ASP A 353 -14.30 3.57 -12.53
C ASP A 353 -15.02 3.37 -13.88
N GLN A 354 -14.30 3.59 -14.99
CA GLN A 354 -14.84 3.63 -16.35
C GLN A 354 -16.06 4.56 -16.47
N SER A 355 -16.00 5.69 -15.75
CA SER A 355 -17.11 6.61 -15.61
C SER A 355 -16.88 7.87 -16.42
N ILE A 356 -17.98 8.44 -16.92
CA ILE A 356 -18.00 9.72 -17.60
C ILE A 356 -18.86 10.64 -16.75
N LYS A 357 -18.33 11.82 -16.46
CA LYS A 357 -19.03 12.87 -15.74
C LYS A 357 -19.21 14.06 -16.66
N HIS A 358 -20.43 14.58 -16.70
CA HIS A 358 -20.73 15.74 -17.49
C HIS A 358 -21.55 16.79 -16.71
N ASN A 359 -21.50 18.04 -17.16
CA ASN A 359 -22.25 19.14 -16.60
C ASN A 359 -23.07 19.87 -17.68
N GLY A 360 -24.31 20.26 -17.37
CA GLY A 360 -25.19 20.95 -18.30
C GLY A 360 -26.11 20.02 -19.11
N LEU A 361 -26.84 20.62 -20.05
CA LEU A 361 -27.94 19.99 -20.81
C LEU A 361 -27.42 19.15 -21.98
N LEU A 362 -26.63 18.14 -21.66
CA LEU A 362 -26.05 17.25 -22.64
C LEU A 362 -26.43 15.81 -22.38
N TRP A 363 -26.39 15.00 -23.43
CA TRP A 363 -26.61 13.57 -23.35
C TRP A 363 -25.54 12.84 -24.14
N ILE A 364 -24.92 11.84 -23.51
CA ILE A 364 -23.88 11.02 -24.10
C ILE A 364 -24.37 9.58 -24.13
N GLY A 365 -24.24 8.93 -25.28
CA GLY A 365 -24.55 7.52 -25.35
C GLY A 365 -24.03 6.85 -26.60
N ILE A 366 -24.41 5.59 -26.73
CA ILE A 366 -23.87 4.69 -27.75
C ILE A 366 -24.81 4.64 -28.95
N TYR A 367 -24.24 4.61 -30.15
CA TYR A 367 -24.95 4.34 -31.40
C TYR A 367 -24.31 3.19 -32.17
N ASP A 368 -25.11 2.14 -32.40
CA ASP A 368 -24.74 1.01 -33.23
C ASP A 368 -25.08 1.31 -34.70
N THR A 369 -24.06 1.55 -35.52
CA THR A 369 -24.16 1.58 -36.97
C THR A 369 -24.16 0.15 -37.49
N LYS A 370 -25.33 -0.37 -37.90
CA LYS A 370 -25.50 -1.73 -38.47
C LYS A 370 -24.75 -1.99 -39.80
N GLN A 371 -23.76 -1.19 -40.17
CA GLN A 371 -22.92 -1.36 -41.36
C GLN A 371 -21.47 -1.05 -41.03
N ASN A 372 -20.67 -2.11 -40.86
CA ASN A 372 -19.19 -2.16 -40.91
C ASN A 372 -18.34 -1.20 -40.04
N ASP A 373 -18.91 -0.29 -39.26
CA ASP A 373 -18.16 0.62 -38.38
C ASP A 373 -18.32 0.28 -36.90
N PRO A 374 -17.26 0.51 -36.08
CA PRO A 374 -17.29 0.26 -34.65
C PRO A 374 -18.34 1.14 -33.96
N ILE A 375 -18.85 0.63 -32.84
CA ILE A 375 -19.77 1.32 -31.93
C ILE A 375 -19.28 2.76 -31.66
N ALA A 376 -20.06 3.75 -32.10
CA ALA A 376 -19.70 5.16 -31.98
C ALA A 376 -20.37 5.82 -30.77
N CYS A 377 -19.64 6.73 -30.10
CA CYS A 377 -20.20 7.62 -29.09
C CYS A 377 -20.84 8.84 -29.75
N ILE A 378 -22.08 9.13 -29.36
CA ILE A 378 -22.79 10.37 -29.73
C ILE A 378 -22.87 11.26 -28.50
N VAL A 379 -22.40 12.50 -28.64
CA VAL A 379 -22.66 13.59 -27.72
C VAL A 379 -23.71 14.49 -28.35
N ASN A 380 -24.80 14.74 -27.63
CA ASN A 380 -25.78 15.75 -27.99
C ASN A 380 -25.71 16.88 -26.96
N GLU A 381 -25.26 18.06 -27.41
CA GLU A 381 -25.10 19.26 -26.59
C GLU A 381 -26.41 20.03 -26.35
N ASP A 382 -27.48 19.70 -27.08
CA ASP A 382 -28.80 20.34 -27.00
C ASP A 382 -29.87 19.38 -26.46
N CYS A 383 -29.56 18.65 -25.38
CA CYS A 383 -30.57 17.86 -24.68
C CYS A 383 -31.46 18.76 -23.81
N LEU A 384 -32.37 19.48 -24.46
CA LEU A 384 -33.24 20.47 -23.81
C LEU A 384 -34.37 19.85 -22.97
N LEU A 385 -34.74 18.58 -23.25
CA LEU A 385 -35.87 17.90 -22.61
C LEU A 385 -35.37 16.70 -21.78
N TYR A 386 -35.69 16.72 -20.48
CA TYR A 386 -35.53 15.60 -19.53
C TYR A 386 -34.10 15.09 -19.27
N CYS A 387 -33.07 15.76 -19.76
CA CYS A 387 -31.70 15.56 -19.29
C CYS A 387 -31.45 16.31 -17.98
N SER A 388 -30.60 15.75 -17.12
CA SER A 388 -30.20 16.40 -15.87
C SER A 388 -29.37 17.66 -16.16
N PRO A 389 -29.76 18.84 -15.65
CA PRO A 389 -28.94 20.05 -15.76
C PRO A 389 -27.78 20.08 -14.76
N ASN A 390 -27.81 19.21 -13.75
CA ASN A 390 -26.79 19.11 -12.71
C ASN A 390 -25.68 18.13 -13.11
N PRO A 391 -24.47 18.24 -12.52
CA PRO A 391 -23.40 17.28 -12.76
C PRO A 391 -23.85 15.84 -12.47
N VAL A 392 -23.71 14.97 -13.47
CA VAL A 392 -24.03 13.55 -13.38
C VAL A 392 -22.81 12.73 -13.73
N THR A 393 -22.60 11.64 -12.99
CA THR A 393 -21.57 10.63 -13.27
C THR A 393 -22.29 9.35 -13.67
N PHE A 394 -21.92 8.79 -14.80
CA PHE A 394 -22.55 7.60 -15.36
C PHE A 394 -21.52 6.70 -16.04
N GLN A 395 -21.90 5.45 -16.29
CA GLN A 395 -21.14 4.54 -17.16
C GLN A 395 -21.86 4.42 -18.50
N LEU A 396 -21.12 4.22 -19.59
CA LEU A 396 -21.72 4.07 -20.91
C LEU A 396 -22.66 2.85 -21.04
N ASN A 397 -22.58 1.90 -20.13
CA ASN A 397 -23.52 0.78 -20.02
C ASN A 397 -24.85 1.17 -19.34
N ASP A 398 -24.88 2.26 -18.58
CA ASP A 398 -26.06 2.78 -17.89
C ASP A 398 -26.23 4.28 -18.17
N THR A 399 -26.68 4.58 -19.40
CA THR A 399 -26.91 5.95 -19.86
C THR A 399 -28.14 6.62 -19.23
N ASP A 400 -29.02 5.84 -18.58
CA ASP A 400 -30.31 6.32 -18.07
C ASP A 400 -30.17 7.23 -16.85
N THR A 401 -29.04 7.14 -16.15
CA THR A 401 -28.65 8.02 -15.02
C THR A 401 -28.53 9.49 -15.42
N GLN A 402 -28.34 9.80 -16.70
CA GLN A 402 -28.32 11.16 -17.24
C GLN A 402 -29.72 11.81 -17.29
N CYS A 403 -30.78 11.03 -17.09
CA CYS A 403 -32.18 11.45 -17.30
C CYS A 403 -32.92 11.75 -15.99
N VAL A 404 -33.90 12.67 -16.05
CA VAL A 404 -34.82 12.98 -14.94
C VAL A 404 -36.21 12.35 -15.18
N ASP A 405 -37.10 12.42 -14.17
CA ASP A 405 -38.50 11.96 -14.26
C ASP A 405 -38.70 10.49 -14.68
N ASN A 406 -37.79 9.59 -14.26
CA ASN A 406 -37.77 8.17 -14.63
C ASN A 406 -37.76 7.92 -16.15
N ARG A 407 -37.25 8.89 -16.91
CA ARG A 407 -36.93 8.71 -18.32
C ARG A 407 -35.58 8.01 -18.45
N GLY A 408 -35.34 7.50 -19.65
CA GLY A 408 -34.15 6.76 -20.01
C GLY A 408 -34.06 6.64 -21.52
N GLN A 409 -33.21 5.72 -21.97
CA GLN A 409 -32.90 5.46 -23.38
C GLN A 409 -32.28 6.69 -24.06
N ARG A 410 -32.21 6.63 -25.39
CA ARG A 410 -31.63 7.67 -26.23
C ARG A 410 -32.25 9.04 -25.92
N MET A 411 -31.38 9.99 -25.55
CA MET A 411 -31.75 11.38 -25.23
C MET A 411 -32.89 11.52 -24.21
N CYS A 412 -33.03 10.57 -23.27
CA CYS A 412 -34.10 10.59 -22.27
C CYS A 412 -35.52 10.62 -22.89
N GLY A 413 -35.65 10.14 -24.14
CA GLY A 413 -36.89 10.24 -24.90
C GLY A 413 -37.99 9.29 -24.44
N SER A 414 -37.61 8.19 -23.77
CA SER A 414 -38.53 7.12 -23.38
C SER A 414 -38.60 6.93 -21.86
N CYS A 415 -39.62 6.22 -21.39
CA CYS A 415 -39.67 5.75 -20.01
C CYS A 415 -38.70 4.59 -19.80
N ARG A 416 -38.10 4.52 -18.61
CA ARG A 416 -37.30 3.35 -18.20
C ARG A 416 -38.16 2.08 -18.23
N GLU A 417 -37.50 0.92 -18.28
CA GLU A 417 -38.21 -0.35 -18.22
C GLU A 417 -39.14 -0.43 -17.00
N ARG A 418 -40.37 -0.94 -17.20
CA ARG A 418 -41.45 -1.02 -16.19
C ARG A 418 -42.08 0.32 -15.78
N TYR A 419 -41.68 1.42 -16.41
CA TYR A 419 -42.36 2.70 -16.32
C TYR A 419 -43.18 2.95 -17.59
N SER A 420 -44.22 3.75 -17.46
CA SER A 420 -45.01 4.21 -18.59
C SER A 420 -45.39 5.67 -18.36
N LEU A 421 -45.81 6.34 -19.43
CA LEU A 421 -46.26 7.72 -19.35
C LEU A 421 -47.49 7.79 -18.45
N LEU A 422 -47.44 8.70 -17.47
CA LEU A 422 -48.59 8.99 -16.64
C LEU A 422 -49.63 9.73 -17.47
N MET A 423 -50.91 9.41 -17.27
CA MET A 423 -51.98 10.05 -18.02
C MET A 423 -51.96 11.56 -17.80
N GLY A 424 -51.97 12.32 -18.90
CA GLY A 424 -51.89 13.78 -18.86
C GLY A 424 -50.48 14.35 -18.73
N SER A 425 -49.51 13.59 -18.21
CA SER A 425 -48.17 14.11 -17.93
C SER A 425 -47.11 13.56 -18.88
N ASN A 426 -46.02 14.31 -19.04
CA ASN A 426 -44.83 13.83 -19.74
C ASN A 426 -43.85 13.06 -18.83
N LYS A 427 -44.22 12.85 -17.56
CA LYS A 427 -43.43 12.10 -16.58
C LYS A 427 -43.69 10.60 -16.67
N CYS A 428 -42.66 9.82 -16.38
CA CYS A 428 -42.74 8.37 -16.34
C CYS A 428 -42.97 7.89 -14.91
N GLY A 429 -43.96 7.02 -14.73
CA GLY A 429 -44.34 6.46 -13.44
C GLY A 429 -44.71 4.99 -13.54
N HIS A 430 -44.86 4.34 -12.39
CA HIS A 430 -45.41 2.99 -12.35
C HIS A 430 -46.92 3.04 -12.52
N CYS A 431 -47.41 2.50 -13.63
CA CYS A 431 -48.84 2.32 -13.83
C CYS A 431 -49.31 1.07 -13.07
N HIS A 432 -49.86 1.27 -11.87
CA HIS A 432 -50.56 0.23 -11.14
C HIS A 432 -52.07 0.43 -11.26
N ASN A 433 -52.80 -0.70 -11.30
CA ASN A 433 -54.24 -0.87 -11.08
C ASN A 433 -55.17 -0.85 -12.32
N ASN A 434 -55.58 -2.05 -12.77
CA ASN A 434 -56.56 -2.24 -13.85
C ASN A 434 -57.95 -1.63 -13.54
N TYR A 435 -58.34 -1.54 -12.27
CA TYR A 435 -59.64 -0.97 -11.87
C TYR A 435 -59.72 0.54 -12.06
N MET A 436 -58.63 1.27 -11.79
CA MET A 436 -58.57 2.71 -12.04
C MET A 436 -58.65 3.02 -13.53
N LEU A 437 -57.99 2.20 -14.37
CA LEU A 437 -58.05 2.35 -15.83
C LEU A 437 -59.49 2.23 -16.36
N ILE A 438 -60.28 1.26 -15.88
CA ILE A 438 -61.69 1.11 -16.25
C ILE A 438 -62.51 2.32 -15.79
N ALA A 439 -62.29 2.81 -14.57
CA ALA A 439 -62.98 3.99 -14.06
C ALA A 439 -62.68 5.24 -14.89
N TRP A 440 -61.41 5.45 -15.28
CA TRP A 440 -61.02 6.54 -16.17
C TRP A 440 -61.67 6.43 -17.56
N ILE A 441 -61.71 5.24 -18.16
CA ILE A 441 -62.37 5.03 -19.46
C ILE A 441 -63.84 5.44 -19.41
N VAL A 442 -64.57 5.01 -18.38
CA VAL A 442 -65.99 5.37 -18.20
C VAL A 442 -66.15 6.87 -18.01
N LEU A 443 -65.29 7.49 -17.18
CA LEU A 443 -65.32 8.94 -16.95
C LEU A 443 -65.09 9.71 -18.27
N PHE A 444 -64.05 9.38 -19.03
CA PHE A 444 -63.74 10.07 -20.29
C PHE A 444 -64.80 9.83 -21.36
N ALA A 445 -65.44 8.66 -21.40
CA ALA A 445 -66.55 8.39 -22.31
C ALA A 445 -67.76 9.30 -22.00
N VAL A 446 -68.14 9.43 -20.72
CA VAL A 446 -69.25 10.30 -20.30
C VAL A 446 -68.90 11.78 -20.52
N MET A 447 -67.69 12.19 -20.13
CA MET A 447 -67.22 13.57 -20.30
C MET A 447 -67.08 13.95 -21.78
N GLY A 448 -66.65 13.02 -22.65
CA GLY A 448 -66.58 13.23 -24.09
C GLY A 448 -67.95 13.51 -24.70
N VAL A 449 -68.98 12.73 -24.33
CA VAL A 449 -70.36 12.96 -24.80
C VAL A 449 -70.90 14.30 -24.30
N LEU A 450 -70.68 14.63 -23.02
CA LEU A 450 -71.08 15.93 -22.45
C LEU A 450 -70.38 17.10 -23.15
N LEU A 451 -69.09 16.97 -23.45
CA LEU A 451 -68.33 17.98 -24.18
C LEU A 451 -68.89 18.19 -25.59
N VAL A 452 -69.24 17.12 -26.31
CA VAL A 452 -69.86 17.23 -27.64
C VAL A 452 -71.21 17.94 -27.57
N VAL A 453 -72.06 17.60 -26.60
CA VAL A 453 -73.35 18.28 -26.38
C VAL A 453 -73.14 19.76 -26.07
N LEU A 454 -72.16 20.09 -25.22
CA LEU A 454 -71.79 21.47 -24.89
C LEU A 454 -71.31 22.25 -26.12
N LEU A 455 -70.44 21.67 -26.94
CA LEU A 455 -69.92 22.29 -28.16
C LEU A 455 -71.03 22.59 -29.16
N ILE A 456 -72.01 21.68 -29.31
CA ILE A 456 -73.19 21.89 -30.16
C ILE A 456 -74.07 23.01 -29.58
N ALA A 457 -74.34 23.00 -28.27
CA ALA A 457 -75.16 24.03 -27.62
C ALA A 457 -74.55 25.43 -27.70
N LEU A 458 -73.22 25.52 -27.64
CA LEU A 458 -72.46 26.78 -27.74
C LEU A 458 -72.07 27.15 -29.18
N ASN A 459 -72.43 26.32 -30.17
CA ASN A 459 -72.10 26.49 -31.60
C ASN A 459 -70.59 26.69 -31.86
N LEU A 460 -69.75 25.99 -31.10
CA LEU A 460 -68.28 26.06 -31.18
C LEU A 460 -67.75 24.90 -32.04
N THR A 461 -66.93 25.22 -33.04
CA THR A 461 -66.24 24.23 -33.88
C THR A 461 -64.78 24.08 -33.49
N VAL A 462 -64.36 22.88 -33.07
CA VAL A 462 -62.97 22.60 -32.67
C VAL A 462 -62.00 22.61 -33.87
N SER A 463 -62.51 22.35 -35.09
CA SER A 463 -61.71 22.22 -36.32
C SER A 463 -61.40 23.55 -37.02
N VAL A 464 -62.15 24.62 -36.75
CA VAL A 464 -62.00 25.92 -37.43
C VAL A 464 -62.15 27.05 -36.42
N GLY A 465 -61.12 27.89 -36.28
CA GLY A 465 -61.15 29.11 -35.45
C GLY A 465 -60.05 29.22 -34.40
N THR A 466 -60.22 30.19 -33.49
CA THR A 466 -59.27 30.55 -32.42
C THR A 466 -59.01 29.43 -31.41
N LEU A 467 -59.96 28.51 -31.23
CA LEU A 467 -59.87 27.41 -30.28
C LEU A 467 -58.83 26.35 -30.70
N ASN A 468 -58.71 26.06 -31.99
CA ASN A 468 -57.66 25.18 -32.52
C ASN A 468 -56.26 25.79 -32.33
N GLY A 469 -56.14 27.10 -32.59
CA GLY A 469 -54.89 27.83 -32.34
C GLY A 469 -54.49 27.84 -30.86
N LEU A 470 -55.46 28.01 -29.95
CA LEU A 470 -55.23 27.99 -28.51
C LEU A 470 -54.82 26.60 -28.01
N LEU A 471 -55.44 25.53 -28.50
CA LEU A 471 -55.05 24.15 -28.19
C LEU A 471 -53.64 23.83 -28.71
N PHE A 472 -53.33 24.23 -29.94
CA PHE A 472 -51.99 24.03 -30.50
C PHE A 472 -50.92 24.79 -29.69
N TYR A 473 -51.19 26.05 -29.35
CA TYR A 473 -50.26 26.87 -28.57
C TYR A 473 -50.07 26.35 -27.13
N ALA A 474 -51.15 25.91 -26.47
CA ALA A 474 -51.09 25.29 -25.16
C ALA A 474 -50.23 24.03 -25.17
N ASN A 475 -50.39 23.16 -26.19
CA ASN A 475 -49.57 21.95 -26.34
C ASN A 475 -48.08 22.27 -26.54
N ILE A 476 -47.76 23.25 -27.38
CA ILE A 476 -46.37 23.68 -27.63
C ILE A 476 -45.73 24.26 -26.36
N ILE A 477 -46.42 25.16 -25.63
CA ILE A 477 -45.88 25.72 -24.39
C ILE A 477 -45.60 24.61 -23.38
N LYS A 478 -46.51 23.65 -23.26
CA LYS A 478 -46.39 22.57 -22.28
C LYS A 478 -45.25 21.60 -22.59
N LEU A 479 -45.06 21.26 -23.86
CA LEU A 479 -43.94 20.42 -24.30
C LEU A 479 -42.58 21.04 -23.96
N TYR A 480 -42.48 22.37 -24.09
CA TYR A 480 -41.27 23.14 -23.79
C TYR A 480 -41.29 23.81 -22.42
N GLU A 481 -42.21 23.41 -21.53
CA GLU A 481 -42.28 23.92 -20.15
C GLU A 481 -40.91 23.83 -19.43
N PRO A 482 -40.10 22.76 -19.56
CA PRO A 482 -38.76 22.72 -18.95
C PRO A 482 -37.80 23.82 -19.43
N VAL A 483 -37.97 24.28 -20.67
CA VAL A 483 -37.15 25.33 -21.28
C VAL A 483 -37.69 26.72 -20.90
N PHE A 484 -39.01 26.91 -20.95
CA PHE A 484 -39.67 28.19 -20.67
C PHE A 484 -39.81 28.49 -19.16
N SER A 485 -39.92 27.47 -18.31
CA SER A 485 -40.23 27.61 -16.88
C SER A 485 -39.00 27.64 -15.95
N LYS A 486 -37.77 27.77 -16.49
CA LYS A 486 -36.54 27.95 -15.69
C LYS A 486 -36.60 29.15 -14.72
N LYS A 487 -37.51 30.09 -14.93
CA LYS A 487 -37.82 31.19 -14.00
C LYS A 487 -39.30 31.20 -13.66
N ARG A 488 -39.63 30.76 -12.44
CA ARG A 488 -40.88 31.01 -11.68
C ARG A 488 -42.10 31.29 -12.56
N ALA A 489 -42.63 30.26 -13.23
CA ALA A 489 -43.88 30.38 -13.99
C ALA A 489 -45.02 30.79 -13.05
N LEU A 490 -45.90 31.68 -13.54
CA LEU A 490 -47.13 32.06 -12.86
C LEU A 490 -47.98 30.80 -12.65
N PRO A 491 -48.22 30.36 -11.39
CA PRO A 491 -48.85 29.07 -11.10
C PRO A 491 -50.24 28.94 -11.73
N VAL A 492 -50.96 30.06 -11.87
CA VAL A 492 -52.29 30.11 -12.48
C VAL A 492 -52.24 29.81 -13.98
N LEU A 493 -51.25 30.35 -14.71
CA LEU A 493 -51.15 30.13 -16.15
C LEU A 493 -50.70 28.70 -16.47
N SER A 494 -49.77 28.14 -15.67
CA SER A 494 -49.39 26.73 -15.78
C SER A 494 -50.58 25.82 -15.55
N GLN A 495 -51.41 26.08 -14.52
CA GLN A 495 -52.61 25.28 -14.25
C GLN A 495 -53.62 25.31 -15.39
N VAL A 496 -53.86 26.48 -15.98
CA VAL A 496 -54.79 26.65 -17.11
C VAL A 496 -54.29 25.90 -18.35
N ILE A 497 -52.99 26.00 -18.65
CA ILE A 497 -52.36 25.27 -19.77
C ILE A 497 -52.39 23.76 -19.52
N SER A 498 -52.18 23.33 -18.27
CA SER A 498 -52.29 21.94 -17.84
C SER A 498 -53.68 21.37 -18.11
N TRP A 499 -54.74 22.08 -17.69
CA TRP A 499 -56.13 21.69 -17.93
C TRP A 499 -56.51 21.61 -19.42
N ILE A 500 -56.03 22.57 -20.22
CA ILE A 500 -56.27 22.58 -21.68
C ILE A 500 -55.61 21.38 -22.36
N ASN A 501 -54.44 20.94 -21.87
CA ASN A 501 -53.72 19.76 -22.38
C ASN A 501 -54.10 18.45 -21.67
N LEU A 502 -55.09 18.46 -20.78
CA LEU A 502 -55.50 17.31 -19.97
C LEU A 502 -54.36 16.73 -19.10
N ASP A 503 -53.40 17.58 -18.69
CA ASP A 503 -52.37 17.28 -17.71
C ASP A 503 -52.91 17.63 -16.31
N PHE A 504 -53.14 16.61 -15.46
CA PHE A 504 -53.86 16.72 -14.18
C PHE A 504 -52.95 16.48 -12.98
#